data_AF-A0A8J6U6C4-F1
#
_entry.id   AF-A0A8J6U6C4-F1
#
_cell.length_a   1.000
_cell.length_b   1.000
_cell.length_c   1.000
_cell.angle_alpha   90.00
_cell.angle_beta   90.00
_cell.angle_gamma   90.00
#
_symmetry.space_group_name_H-M   'P 1'
#
loop_
_entity.id
_entity.type
_entity.pdbx_description
1 polymer ?
#
loop_
_entity_poly.entity_id
_entity_poly.type
_entity_poly.pdbx_seq_one_letter_code
_entity_poly.pdbx_strand_id
1 'polypeptide(L)'
;MDFLELIKSKDYKAAKELLSYKEGIESNTSEFKNIRDIRDTQVGKRSDKTTKDGTVKVSKIPIPFQRQIVKAASTFLLGSPVKIIEKKDSENEDKDGEAFFEVMNNWDDMRMDSTLLKFCKAVKSETEASIVFFSVQDEATKSIKIKSRLITSDNGKVSPVFDVFGDMVAFNWEYVVKENGKDVTYWYCWTAETMYAVKGDGSTFTDLEGYPKANLFKKIPAVYMSQENPEWWEVQELIDRFEMSFSKFADTNDYFASPMYKAKGAVKSIPKKDETGKLVKLDIVETDKGNIIEADLDVISWDRAPEALKLEFETNKGLIYGLTDTPDLTFDNVKGIGNVSGIALKLMFLGPILKAKEGEGEYKIAISRILNIIKSGILNITKKASAKQIEELRMDILFTSVLPENFKEIIEMLSEASGGKAIMSQKSAVSHNPLVDNVEEEMDNIKEEAATEAIGSLGETVV
;
A
#
# COMPACT_ATOMS: atom_id res chain seq x y z
N MET A 1 -37.87 4.06 -10.07
CA MET A 1 -37.62 2.90 -10.93
C MET A 1 -36.32 2.29 -10.46
N ASP A 2 -36.27 0.98 -10.32
CA ASP A 2 -35.05 0.30 -9.83
C ASP A 2 -33.96 0.32 -10.91
N PHE A 3 -32.69 0.45 -10.52
CA PHE A 3 -31.55 0.49 -11.44
C PHE A 3 -31.53 -0.72 -12.37
N LEU A 4 -31.87 -1.91 -11.84
CA LEU A 4 -31.91 -3.15 -12.61
C LEU A 4 -33.01 -3.16 -13.68
N GLU A 5 -34.14 -2.48 -13.44
CA GLU A 5 -35.22 -2.37 -14.44
C GLU A 5 -34.80 -1.46 -15.58
N LEU A 6 -34.18 -0.32 -15.26
CA LEU A 6 -33.70 0.65 -16.25
C LEU A 6 -32.65 0.04 -17.17
N ILE A 7 -31.66 -0.66 -16.61
CA ILE A 7 -30.61 -1.27 -17.44
C ILE A 7 -31.13 -2.42 -18.31
N LYS A 8 -32.10 -3.20 -17.83
CA LYS A 8 -32.79 -4.23 -18.62
C LYS A 8 -33.62 -3.63 -19.76
N SER A 9 -34.26 -2.48 -19.52
CA SER A 9 -35.02 -1.73 -20.52
C SER A 9 -34.15 -0.95 -21.51
N LYS A 10 -32.82 -0.96 -21.32
CA LYS A 10 -31.83 -0.18 -22.07
C LYS A 10 -32.00 1.34 -21.96
N ASP A 11 -32.67 1.82 -20.91
CA ASP A 11 -32.67 3.24 -20.54
C ASP A 11 -31.40 3.58 -19.76
N TYR A 12 -30.29 3.61 -20.50
CA TYR A 12 -28.95 3.84 -19.96
C TYR A 12 -28.77 5.24 -19.36
N LYS A 13 -29.52 6.22 -19.87
CA LYS A 13 -29.44 7.59 -19.37
C LYS A 13 -30.03 7.68 -17.96
N ALA A 14 -31.27 7.20 -17.78
CA ALA A 14 -31.91 7.18 -16.48
C ALA A 14 -31.16 6.28 -15.49
N ALA A 15 -30.62 5.14 -15.94
CA ALA A 15 -29.82 4.26 -15.10
C ALA A 15 -28.53 4.95 -14.59
N LYS A 16 -27.86 5.73 -15.44
CA LYS A 16 -26.64 6.46 -15.08
C LYS A 16 -26.89 7.57 -14.06
N GLU A 17 -28.07 8.22 -14.11
CA GLU A 17 -28.45 9.25 -13.13
C GLU A 17 -28.64 8.69 -11.71
N LEU A 18 -28.84 7.39 -11.55
CA LEU A 18 -28.93 6.72 -10.24
C LEU A 18 -27.56 6.29 -9.67
N LEU A 19 -26.47 6.41 -10.44
CA LEU A 19 -25.15 6.01 -10.00
C LEU A 19 -24.53 7.07 -9.09
N SER A 20 -24.05 6.63 -7.93
CA SER A 20 -23.24 7.45 -7.02
C SER A 20 -21.76 7.13 -7.20
N TYR A 21 -20.95 8.14 -7.48
CA TYR A 21 -19.50 8.03 -7.50
C TYR A 21 -18.94 8.72 -6.27
N LYS A 22 -17.90 8.13 -5.69
CA LYS A 22 -17.27 8.68 -4.50
C LYS A 22 -16.41 9.91 -4.84
N GLU A 23 -16.55 10.95 -4.03
CA GLU A 23 -15.83 12.21 -4.20
C GLU A 23 -14.43 12.16 -3.57
N GLY A 24 -13.55 13.07 -3.97
CA GLY A 24 -12.22 13.23 -3.35
C GLY A 24 -11.12 12.27 -3.83
N ILE A 25 -11.46 11.23 -4.60
CA ILE A 25 -10.50 10.22 -5.08
C ILE A 25 -9.37 10.85 -5.89
N GLU A 26 -9.67 11.71 -6.87
CA GLU A 26 -8.66 12.34 -7.74
C GLU A 26 -7.69 13.22 -6.94
N SER A 27 -8.18 13.85 -5.87
CA SER A 27 -7.34 14.61 -4.93
C SER A 27 -6.41 13.68 -4.17
N ASN A 28 -6.94 12.61 -3.57
CA ASN A 28 -6.17 11.64 -2.81
C ASN A 28 -5.09 10.97 -3.68
N THR A 29 -5.43 10.60 -4.92
CA THR A 29 -4.48 10.05 -5.90
C THR A 29 -3.36 11.04 -6.21
N SER A 30 -3.69 12.32 -6.36
CA SER A 30 -2.70 13.37 -6.62
C SER A 30 -1.77 13.58 -5.42
N GLU A 31 -2.30 13.61 -4.19
CA GLU A 31 -1.50 13.69 -2.96
C GLU A 31 -0.59 12.47 -2.80
N PHE A 32 -1.10 11.27 -3.06
CA PHE A 32 -0.30 10.04 -3.06
C PHE A 32 0.81 10.08 -4.13
N LYS A 33 0.53 10.67 -5.29
CA LYS A 33 1.52 10.91 -6.36
C LYS A 33 2.50 12.04 -6.03
N ASN A 34 2.47 12.60 -4.82
CA ASN A 34 3.37 13.65 -4.33
C ASN A 34 3.15 15.00 -5.05
N ILE A 35 1.94 15.23 -5.56
CA ILE A 35 1.51 16.51 -6.13
C ILE A 35 0.95 17.36 -4.98
N ARG A 36 1.37 18.63 -4.89
CA ARG A 36 1.12 19.53 -3.75
C ARG A 36 0.50 20.87 -4.17
N ASP A 37 -0.31 20.82 -5.22
CA ASP A 37 -0.94 22.01 -5.84
C ASP A 37 -2.46 22.05 -5.69
N ILE A 38 -3.00 21.32 -4.70
CA ILE A 38 -4.42 21.08 -4.52
C ILE A 38 -4.99 22.02 -3.45
N ARG A 39 -4.41 22.00 -2.24
CA ARG A 39 -4.87 22.77 -1.08
C ARG A 39 -3.95 23.95 -0.81
N ASP A 40 -4.49 25.05 -0.28
CA ASP A 40 -3.75 26.29 -0.05
C ASP A 40 -2.62 26.15 1.00
N THR A 41 -2.73 25.17 1.89
CA THR A 41 -1.71 24.85 2.89
C THR A 41 -0.48 24.16 2.30
N GLN A 42 -0.59 23.62 1.09
CA GLN A 42 0.46 22.79 0.49
C GLN A 42 1.62 23.61 -0.05
N VAL A 43 2.80 22.99 -0.02
CA VAL A 43 4.06 23.63 -0.42
C VAL A 43 4.08 24.07 -1.90
N GLY A 44 3.32 23.43 -2.78
CA GLY A 44 3.23 23.79 -4.19
C GLY A 44 2.60 25.18 -4.40
N LYS A 45 1.62 25.54 -3.56
CA LYS A 45 0.95 26.86 -3.54
C LYS A 45 1.79 27.99 -2.93
N ARG A 46 2.94 27.67 -2.34
CA ARG A 46 3.86 28.69 -1.79
C ARG A 46 4.24 29.69 -2.88
N SER A 47 3.94 30.98 -2.67
CA SER A 47 4.25 32.02 -3.65
C SER A 47 5.73 32.38 -3.65
N ASP A 48 6.27 32.65 -4.83
CA ASP A 48 7.60 33.23 -4.98
C ASP A 48 7.65 34.63 -4.35
N LYS A 49 8.83 35.05 -3.89
CA LYS A 49 9.02 36.36 -3.26
C LYS A 49 9.32 37.41 -4.31
N THR A 50 8.47 38.43 -4.45
CA THR A 50 8.76 39.59 -5.30
C THR A 50 9.59 40.61 -4.54
N THR A 51 10.79 40.90 -5.01
CA THR A 51 11.65 41.97 -4.50
C THR A 51 11.76 43.10 -5.52
N LYS A 52 12.38 44.24 -5.14
CA LYS A 52 12.57 45.39 -6.04
C LYS A 52 13.42 45.04 -7.28
N ASP A 53 14.27 44.03 -7.17
CA ASP A 53 15.24 43.63 -8.19
C ASP A 53 14.78 42.40 -9.01
N GLY A 54 13.58 41.87 -8.74
CA GLY A 54 12.98 40.76 -9.49
C GLY A 54 12.21 39.76 -8.62
N THR A 55 11.79 38.65 -9.24
CA THR A 55 11.12 37.55 -8.53
C THR A 55 12.15 36.53 -8.07
N VAL A 56 12.23 36.31 -6.76
CA VAL A 56 13.06 35.27 -6.14
C VAL A 56 12.24 34.00 -6.00
N LYS A 57 12.66 32.96 -6.70
CA LYS A 57 12.07 31.62 -6.60
C LYS A 57 12.30 31.06 -5.21
N VAL A 58 11.24 30.56 -4.58
CA VAL A 58 11.31 29.92 -3.26
C VAL A 58 11.42 28.41 -3.41
N SER A 59 12.06 27.75 -2.44
CA SER A 59 12.08 26.29 -2.37
C SER A 59 10.68 25.73 -2.16
N LYS A 60 10.36 24.65 -2.88
CA LYS A 60 9.11 23.89 -2.72
C LYS A 60 9.44 22.41 -2.71
N ILE A 61 9.65 21.85 -1.53
CA ILE A 61 10.14 20.49 -1.36
C ILE A 61 9.00 19.59 -0.85
N PRO A 62 8.31 18.85 -1.73
CA PRO A 62 7.30 17.88 -1.31
C PRO A 62 7.95 16.59 -0.80
N ILE A 63 7.47 16.07 0.33
CA ILE A 63 8.04 14.88 0.98
C ILE A 63 6.99 13.76 0.93
N PRO A 64 7.35 12.55 0.44
CA PRO A 64 6.39 11.49 0.15
C PRO A 64 5.92 10.72 1.40
N PHE A 65 5.53 11.39 2.48
CA PHE A 65 5.02 10.78 3.72
C PHE A 65 3.81 9.87 3.43
N GLN A 66 2.85 10.33 2.62
CA GLN A 66 1.66 9.56 2.24
C GLN A 66 2.02 8.22 1.60
N ARG A 67 3.05 8.19 0.74
CA ARG A 67 3.52 6.95 0.11
C ARG A 67 4.11 5.99 1.13
N GLN A 68 4.87 6.50 2.10
CA GLN A 68 5.46 5.69 3.14
C GLN A 68 4.41 5.12 4.09
N ILE A 69 3.44 5.94 4.52
CA ILE A 69 2.33 5.53 5.40
C ILE A 69 1.54 4.40 4.74
N VAL A 70 1.06 4.60 3.51
CA VAL A 70 0.31 3.55 2.78
C VAL A 70 1.17 2.32 2.50
N LYS A 71 2.45 2.49 2.14
CA LYS A 71 3.35 1.36 1.94
C LYS A 71 3.48 0.54 3.21
N ALA A 72 3.68 1.16 4.37
CA ALA A 72 3.77 0.47 5.63
C ALA A 72 2.46 -0.26 5.94
N ALA A 73 1.33 0.44 5.98
CA ALA A 73 0.03 -0.15 6.29
C ALA A 73 -0.34 -1.32 5.37
N SER A 74 -0.12 -1.18 4.06
CA SER A 74 -0.40 -2.26 3.09
C SER A 74 0.56 -3.45 3.19
N THR A 75 1.85 -3.19 3.49
CA THR A 75 2.85 -4.27 3.60
C THR A 75 2.66 -5.04 4.90
N PHE A 76 2.35 -4.39 6.02
CA PHE A 76 2.07 -5.11 7.27
C PHE A 76 0.85 -6.04 7.16
N LEU A 77 -0.12 -5.71 6.31
CA LEU A 77 -1.33 -6.51 6.10
C LEU A 77 -1.15 -7.62 5.05
N LEU A 78 -0.58 -7.30 3.88
CA LEU A 78 -0.56 -8.17 2.68
C LEU A 78 0.83 -8.22 2.02
N GLY A 79 1.88 -7.88 2.76
CA GLY A 79 3.26 -7.97 2.26
C GLY A 79 3.76 -9.39 2.13
N SER A 80 3.27 -10.29 2.99
CA SER A 80 3.49 -11.74 2.88
C SER A 80 2.27 -12.40 2.23
N PRO A 81 2.45 -13.49 1.44
CA PRO A 81 1.34 -14.22 0.84
C PRO A 81 0.35 -14.74 1.87
N VAL A 82 -0.94 -14.72 1.53
CA VAL A 82 -1.99 -15.16 2.44
C VAL A 82 -2.10 -16.68 2.39
N LYS A 83 -2.14 -17.34 3.55
CA LYS A 83 -2.32 -18.79 3.62
C LYS A 83 -3.81 -19.13 3.53
N ILE A 84 -4.20 -19.80 2.45
CA ILE A 84 -5.55 -20.35 2.27
C ILE A 84 -5.51 -21.81 2.71
N ILE A 85 -6.39 -22.19 3.62
CA ILE A 85 -6.44 -23.54 4.19
C ILE A 85 -7.79 -24.16 3.88
N GLU A 86 -7.79 -25.40 3.39
CA GLU A 86 -8.99 -26.19 3.25
C GLU A 86 -9.54 -26.59 4.62
N LYS A 87 -10.80 -26.25 4.89
CA LYS A 87 -11.50 -26.69 6.08
C LYS A 87 -12.13 -28.06 5.80
N LYS A 88 -11.44 -29.12 6.23
CA LYS A 88 -11.94 -30.49 6.14
C LYS A 88 -12.95 -30.75 7.27
N ASP A 89 -14.12 -31.25 6.93
CA ASP A 89 -15.02 -31.88 7.89
C ASP A 89 -14.58 -33.35 8.06
N SER A 90 -14.58 -33.85 9.30
CA SER A 90 -13.96 -35.11 9.74
C SER A 90 -14.48 -36.41 9.07
N GLU A 91 -15.37 -36.33 8.09
CA GLU A 91 -15.99 -37.48 7.41
C GLU A 91 -15.58 -37.67 5.93
N ASN A 92 -14.87 -36.72 5.31
CA ASN A 92 -14.46 -36.80 3.90
C ASN A 92 -12.97 -36.46 3.72
N GLU A 93 -12.07 -37.37 4.06
CA GLU A 93 -10.62 -37.12 4.00
C GLU A 93 -10.01 -37.20 2.58
N ASP A 94 -10.68 -37.87 1.62
CA ASP A 94 -10.04 -38.31 0.37
C ASP A 94 -10.48 -37.59 -0.93
N LYS A 95 -11.45 -36.66 -0.91
CA LYS A 95 -12.09 -36.17 -2.15
C LYS A 95 -12.01 -34.67 -2.45
N ASP A 96 -11.60 -33.82 -1.52
CA ASP A 96 -11.69 -32.36 -1.73
C ASP A 96 -10.38 -31.72 -2.25
N GLY A 97 -9.25 -32.45 -2.15
CA GLY A 97 -7.93 -31.93 -2.53
C GLY A 97 -7.78 -31.50 -3.99
N GLU A 98 -8.45 -32.17 -4.94
CA GLU A 98 -8.37 -31.80 -6.36
C GLU A 98 -9.07 -30.45 -6.64
N ALA A 99 -10.23 -30.21 -6.03
CA ALA A 99 -10.95 -28.94 -6.19
C ALA A 99 -10.19 -27.79 -5.51
N PHE A 100 -9.62 -28.04 -4.33
CA PHE A 100 -8.75 -27.07 -3.65
C PHE A 100 -7.51 -26.74 -4.50
N PHE A 101 -6.84 -27.76 -5.05
CA PHE A 101 -5.68 -27.58 -5.92
C PHE A 101 -6.02 -26.76 -7.17
N GLU A 102 -7.15 -27.00 -7.82
CA GLU A 102 -7.59 -26.19 -8.97
C GLU A 102 -7.87 -24.72 -8.60
N VAL A 103 -8.45 -24.46 -7.42
CA VAL A 103 -8.64 -23.10 -6.91
C VAL A 103 -7.29 -22.41 -6.69
N MET A 104 -6.34 -23.10 -6.07
CA MET A 104 -4.99 -22.58 -5.83
C MET A 104 -4.21 -22.35 -7.13
N ASN A 105 -4.31 -23.25 -8.12
CA ASN A 105 -3.72 -23.03 -9.44
C ASN A 105 -4.25 -21.76 -10.10
N ASN A 106 -5.58 -21.50 -10.03
CA ASN A 106 -6.15 -20.26 -10.55
C ASN A 106 -5.71 -19.04 -9.75
N TRP A 107 -5.58 -19.15 -8.43
CA TRP A 107 -5.04 -18.11 -7.57
C TRP A 107 -3.63 -17.70 -7.98
N ASP A 108 -2.76 -18.70 -8.20
CA ASP A 108 -1.36 -18.51 -8.58
C ASP A 108 -1.21 -18.02 -10.02
N ASP A 109 -1.96 -18.58 -10.97
CA ASP A 109 -1.95 -18.18 -12.39
C ASP A 109 -2.33 -16.70 -12.54
N MET A 110 -3.28 -16.21 -11.74
CA MET A 110 -3.68 -14.81 -11.71
C MET A 110 -2.78 -13.92 -10.84
N ARG A 111 -1.78 -14.50 -10.16
CA ARG A 111 -0.86 -13.80 -9.24
C ARG A 111 -1.62 -12.99 -8.18
N MET A 112 -2.51 -13.66 -7.47
CA MET A 112 -3.47 -13.02 -6.57
C MET A 112 -2.84 -12.30 -5.39
N ASP A 113 -1.79 -12.82 -4.76
CA ASP A 113 -1.11 -12.11 -3.65
C ASP A 113 -0.54 -10.75 -4.10
N SER A 114 0.08 -10.69 -5.28
CA SER A 114 0.60 -9.42 -5.84
C SER A 114 -0.53 -8.43 -6.14
N THR A 115 -1.64 -8.94 -6.68
CA THR A 115 -2.81 -8.12 -7.01
C THR A 115 -3.49 -7.61 -5.74
N LEU A 116 -3.59 -8.43 -4.70
CA LEU A 116 -4.13 -8.07 -3.38
C LEU A 116 -3.31 -6.99 -2.71
N LEU A 117 -1.97 -7.07 -2.76
CA LEU A 117 -1.12 -6.00 -2.24
C LEU A 117 -1.32 -4.68 -2.98
N LYS A 118 -1.48 -4.73 -4.32
CA LYS A 118 -1.77 -3.52 -5.12
C LYS A 118 -3.17 -2.98 -4.85
N PHE A 119 -4.16 -3.87 -4.71
CA PHE A 119 -5.53 -3.54 -4.33
C PHE A 119 -5.58 -2.86 -2.96
N CYS A 120 -4.86 -3.42 -1.98
CA CYS A 120 -4.72 -2.86 -0.65
C CYS A 120 -4.12 -1.45 -0.67
N LYS A 121 -3.02 -1.27 -1.42
CA LYS A 121 -2.41 0.05 -1.61
C LYS A 121 -3.39 1.04 -2.21
N ALA A 122 -4.11 0.65 -3.26
CA ALA A 122 -5.07 1.51 -3.93
C ALA A 122 -6.23 1.90 -3.01
N VAL A 123 -6.80 0.96 -2.24
CA VAL A 123 -7.88 1.29 -1.28
C VAL A 123 -7.37 2.24 -0.21
N LYS A 124 -6.17 1.98 0.31
CA LYS A 124 -5.54 2.79 1.37
C LYS A 124 -5.11 4.18 0.90
N SER A 125 -4.80 4.36 -0.38
CA SER A 125 -4.43 5.66 -0.95
C SER A 125 -5.58 6.42 -1.58
N GLU A 126 -6.42 5.76 -2.36
CA GLU A 126 -7.45 6.37 -3.19
C GLU A 126 -8.84 6.29 -2.56
N THR A 127 -8.98 5.55 -1.44
CA THR A 127 -10.21 5.30 -0.67
C THR A 127 -11.21 4.32 -1.29
N GLU A 128 -10.96 3.86 -2.53
CA GLU A 128 -11.67 2.76 -3.16
C GLU A 128 -10.78 2.05 -4.19
N ALA A 129 -11.04 0.76 -4.39
CA ALA A 129 -10.54 0.05 -5.56
C ALA A 129 -11.44 -1.14 -5.87
N SER A 130 -11.23 -1.78 -7.02
CA SER A 130 -11.95 -3.00 -7.36
C SER A 130 -11.11 -4.01 -8.13
N ILE A 131 -11.41 -5.28 -7.96
CA ILE A 131 -10.87 -6.36 -8.79
C ILE A 131 -12.02 -6.93 -9.61
N VAL A 132 -11.91 -6.86 -10.94
CA VAL A 132 -12.88 -7.43 -11.86
C VAL A 132 -12.32 -8.70 -12.49
N PHE A 133 -13.12 -9.75 -12.52
CA PHE A 133 -12.80 -11.04 -13.13
C PHE A 133 -13.49 -11.18 -14.49
N PHE A 134 -12.79 -11.75 -15.46
CA PHE A 134 -13.29 -11.96 -16.80
C PHE A 134 -12.71 -13.22 -17.41
N SER A 135 -13.48 -13.86 -18.29
CA SER A 135 -13.06 -15.03 -19.03
C SER A 135 -12.36 -14.61 -20.33
N VAL A 136 -11.20 -15.19 -20.61
CA VAL A 136 -10.47 -15.01 -21.87
C VAL A 136 -10.27 -16.37 -22.52
N GLN A 137 -10.59 -16.47 -23.80
CA GLN A 137 -10.23 -17.65 -24.58
C GLN A 137 -8.75 -17.59 -24.94
N ASP A 138 -8.02 -18.63 -24.56
CA ASP A 138 -6.63 -18.80 -24.91
C ASP A 138 -6.53 -19.21 -26.39
N GLU A 139 -5.84 -18.42 -27.21
CA GLU A 139 -5.73 -18.65 -28.66
C GLU A 139 -5.00 -19.96 -29.00
N ALA A 140 -4.05 -20.38 -28.17
CA ALA A 140 -3.22 -21.57 -28.42
C ALA A 140 -3.95 -22.86 -28.04
N THR A 141 -4.63 -22.86 -26.89
CA THR A 141 -5.27 -24.08 -26.36
C THR A 141 -6.77 -24.14 -26.60
N LYS A 142 -7.38 -23.05 -27.08
CA LYS A 142 -8.84 -22.82 -27.14
C LYS A 142 -9.56 -22.97 -25.80
N SER A 143 -8.82 -23.16 -24.70
CA SER A 143 -9.37 -23.25 -23.35
C SER A 143 -9.77 -21.87 -22.85
N ILE A 144 -10.82 -21.78 -22.04
CA ILE A 144 -11.24 -20.51 -21.45
C ILE A 144 -10.55 -20.40 -20.09
N LYS A 145 -9.72 -19.36 -19.93
CA LYS A 145 -9.03 -19.03 -18.69
C LYS A 145 -9.72 -17.88 -17.98
N ILE A 146 -9.67 -17.90 -16.65
CA ILE A 146 -10.13 -16.79 -15.82
C ILE A 146 -8.96 -15.84 -15.63
N LYS A 147 -9.19 -14.55 -15.85
CA LYS A 147 -8.24 -13.48 -15.55
C LYS A 147 -8.89 -12.45 -14.65
N SER A 148 -8.06 -11.65 -14.01
CA SER A 148 -8.48 -10.55 -13.15
C SER A 148 -7.80 -9.26 -13.58
N ARG A 149 -8.44 -8.14 -13.28
CA ARG A 149 -7.90 -6.79 -13.49
C ARG A 149 -8.21 -5.92 -12.29
N LEU A 150 -7.18 -5.23 -11.80
CA LEU A 150 -7.32 -4.18 -10.80
C LEU A 150 -7.82 -2.90 -11.48
N ILE A 151 -8.88 -2.33 -10.92
CA ILE A 151 -9.48 -1.05 -11.28
C ILE A 151 -9.18 -0.07 -10.14
N THR A 152 -8.56 1.04 -10.49
CA THR A 152 -8.23 2.18 -9.64
C THR A 152 -8.62 3.46 -10.38
N SER A 153 -8.50 4.62 -9.73
CA SER A 153 -8.82 5.94 -10.33
C SER A 153 -8.09 6.22 -11.65
N ASP A 154 -6.89 5.66 -11.83
CA ASP A 154 -6.11 5.81 -13.07
C ASP A 154 -6.75 5.13 -14.28
N ASN A 155 -7.59 4.11 -14.04
CA ASN A 155 -8.17 3.27 -15.09
C ASN A 155 -9.68 3.43 -15.23
N GLY A 156 -10.28 4.39 -14.53
CA GLY A 156 -11.71 4.68 -14.60
C GLY A 156 -12.35 4.88 -13.23
N LYS A 157 -13.64 5.18 -13.25
CA LYS A 157 -14.49 5.38 -12.08
C LYS A 157 -15.36 4.15 -11.88
N VAL A 158 -15.62 3.79 -10.63
CA VAL A 158 -16.47 2.66 -10.29
C VAL A 158 -17.69 3.13 -9.52
N SER A 159 -18.80 2.41 -9.66
CA SER A 159 -20.02 2.68 -8.91
C SER A 159 -20.74 1.36 -8.60
N PRO A 160 -20.57 0.80 -7.39
CA PRO A 160 -21.38 -0.33 -6.95
C PRO A 160 -22.82 0.12 -6.66
N VAL A 161 -23.79 -0.72 -7.01
CA VAL A 161 -25.21 -0.52 -6.67
C VAL A 161 -25.58 -1.56 -5.65
N PHE A 162 -26.07 -1.11 -4.49
CA PHE A 162 -26.50 -1.95 -3.39
C PHE A 162 -28.02 -1.94 -3.26
N ASP A 163 -28.58 -3.05 -2.79
CA ASP A 163 -29.98 -3.09 -2.37
C ASP A 163 -30.17 -2.51 -0.95
N VAL A 164 -31.40 -2.59 -0.44
CA VAL A 164 -31.77 -2.07 0.88
C VAL A 164 -31.10 -2.84 2.02
N PHE A 165 -30.63 -4.06 1.78
CA PHE A 165 -29.96 -4.91 2.77
C PHE A 165 -28.43 -4.77 2.73
N GLY A 166 -27.89 -4.01 1.78
CA GLY A 166 -26.45 -3.80 1.60
C GLY A 166 -25.79 -4.84 0.70
N ASP A 167 -26.56 -5.67 -0.01
CA ASP A 167 -26.02 -6.62 -0.99
C ASP A 167 -25.79 -5.94 -2.34
N MET A 168 -24.62 -6.14 -2.93
CA MET A 168 -24.28 -5.57 -4.23
C MET A 168 -25.08 -6.28 -5.34
N VAL A 169 -25.95 -5.55 -6.03
CA VAL A 169 -26.83 -6.06 -7.11
C VAL A 169 -26.27 -5.80 -8.50
N ALA A 170 -25.49 -4.73 -8.66
CA ALA A 170 -24.77 -4.43 -9.88
C ALA A 170 -23.44 -3.74 -9.57
N PHE A 171 -22.45 -3.94 -10.44
CA PHE A 171 -21.18 -3.25 -10.37
C PHE A 171 -20.92 -2.50 -11.67
N ASN A 172 -20.61 -1.21 -11.59
CA ASN A 172 -20.37 -0.36 -12.74
C ASN A 172 -18.91 0.08 -12.79
N TRP A 173 -18.35 0.09 -14.00
CA TRP A 173 -17.04 0.65 -14.30
C TRP A 173 -17.13 1.53 -15.54
N GLU A 174 -16.64 2.75 -15.43
CA GLU A 174 -16.67 3.75 -16.49
C GLU A 174 -15.28 4.32 -16.72
N TYR A 175 -14.89 4.48 -17.99
CA TYR A 175 -13.67 5.20 -18.35
C TYR A 175 -13.84 5.95 -19.66
N VAL A 176 -13.04 6.99 -19.86
CA VAL A 176 -13.10 7.86 -21.04
C VAL A 176 -11.86 7.65 -21.91
N VAL A 177 -12.06 7.45 -23.20
CA VAL A 177 -11.00 7.30 -24.20
C VAL A 177 -11.17 8.36 -25.28
N LYS A 178 -10.04 8.94 -25.72
CA LYS A 178 -10.02 9.83 -26.88
C LYS A 178 -10.01 9.04 -28.18
N GLU A 179 -11.14 8.98 -28.86
CA GLU A 179 -11.26 8.38 -30.20
C GLU A 179 -11.47 9.49 -31.23
N ASN A 180 -10.60 9.57 -32.24
CA ASN A 180 -10.67 10.59 -33.30
C ASN A 180 -10.76 12.04 -32.76
N GLY A 181 -10.10 12.32 -31.62
CA GLY A 181 -10.10 13.63 -30.97
C GLY A 181 -11.37 13.97 -30.18
N LYS A 182 -12.32 13.03 -30.05
CA LYS A 182 -13.51 13.17 -29.21
C LYS A 182 -13.42 12.26 -28.00
N ASP A 183 -13.90 12.74 -26.86
CA ASP A 183 -14.00 11.95 -25.64
C ASP A 183 -15.19 10.98 -25.77
N VAL A 184 -14.89 9.69 -25.77
CA VAL A 184 -15.88 8.60 -25.81
C VAL A 184 -15.87 7.90 -24.46
N THR A 185 -17.04 7.86 -23.82
CA THR A 185 -17.26 7.20 -22.54
C THR A 185 -17.61 5.74 -22.78
N TYR A 186 -16.84 4.84 -22.19
CA TYR A 186 -17.11 3.41 -22.11
C TYR A 186 -17.67 3.08 -20.73
N TRP A 187 -18.81 2.40 -20.68
CA TRP A 187 -19.46 2.00 -19.44
C TRP A 187 -19.79 0.51 -19.46
N TYR A 188 -19.26 -0.21 -18.46
CA TYR A 188 -19.50 -1.62 -18.21
C TYR A 188 -20.33 -1.78 -16.95
N CYS A 189 -21.39 -2.57 -17.03
CA CYS A 189 -22.21 -2.95 -15.88
C CYS A 189 -22.31 -4.47 -15.79
N TRP A 190 -21.91 -5.03 -14.65
CA TRP A 190 -22.05 -6.45 -14.37
C TRP A 190 -23.14 -6.70 -13.34
N THR A 191 -24.12 -7.52 -13.72
CA THR A 191 -25.10 -8.11 -12.81
C THR A 191 -24.81 -9.60 -12.61
N ALA A 192 -25.53 -10.28 -11.71
CA ALA A 192 -25.35 -11.71 -11.50
C ALA A 192 -25.58 -12.53 -12.78
N GLU A 193 -26.54 -12.13 -13.62
CA GLU A 193 -26.99 -12.90 -14.78
C GLU A 193 -26.50 -12.35 -16.12
N THR A 194 -26.33 -11.03 -16.23
CA THR A 194 -26.06 -10.35 -17.51
C THR A 194 -24.95 -9.31 -17.36
N MET A 195 -24.09 -9.23 -18.38
CA MET A 195 -23.12 -8.16 -18.56
C MET A 195 -23.63 -7.20 -19.62
N TYR A 196 -23.58 -5.90 -19.32
CA TYR A 196 -23.89 -4.80 -20.22
C TYR A 196 -22.60 -4.02 -20.48
N ALA A 197 -22.40 -3.61 -21.72
CA ALA A 197 -21.31 -2.72 -22.06
C ALA A 197 -21.78 -1.78 -23.16
N VAL A 198 -21.63 -0.49 -22.93
CA VAL A 198 -22.11 0.56 -23.81
C VAL A 198 -21.03 1.62 -24.02
N LYS A 199 -21.07 2.29 -25.17
CA LYS A 199 -20.24 3.46 -25.44
C LYS A 199 -21.07 4.64 -25.91
N GLY A 200 -20.61 5.84 -25.58
CA GLY A 200 -21.39 7.05 -25.83
C GLY A 200 -20.62 8.34 -25.61
N ASP A 201 -21.29 9.46 -25.87
CA ASP A 201 -20.81 10.82 -25.60
C ASP A 201 -21.17 11.32 -24.19
N GLY A 202 -21.55 10.40 -23.30
CA GLY A 202 -22.02 10.67 -21.93
C GLY A 202 -23.52 10.96 -21.83
N SER A 203 -24.18 11.34 -22.94
CA SER A 203 -25.62 11.64 -22.97
C SER A 203 -26.44 10.59 -23.73
N THR A 204 -25.84 10.01 -24.77
CA THR A 204 -26.41 8.94 -25.59
C THR A 204 -25.47 7.74 -25.57
N PHE A 205 -26.02 6.57 -25.24
CA PHE A 205 -25.26 5.32 -25.15
C PHE A 205 -25.75 4.33 -26.19
N THR A 206 -24.79 3.62 -26.79
CA THR A 206 -25.01 2.53 -27.74
C THR A 206 -24.37 1.25 -27.23
N ASP A 207 -25.03 0.12 -27.41
CA ASP A 207 -24.50 -1.19 -27.03
C ASP A 207 -23.18 -1.47 -27.78
N LEU A 208 -22.18 -2.01 -27.07
CA LEU A 208 -21.00 -2.57 -27.70
C LEU A 208 -21.35 -3.88 -28.41
N GLU A 209 -20.57 -4.23 -29.43
CA GLU A 209 -20.76 -5.48 -30.17
C GLU A 209 -20.71 -6.68 -29.23
N GLY A 210 -21.74 -7.53 -29.31
CA GLY A 210 -21.89 -8.70 -28.45
C GLY A 210 -22.43 -8.41 -27.04
N TYR A 211 -22.94 -7.21 -26.76
CA TYR A 211 -23.63 -6.86 -25.51
C TYR A 211 -25.10 -6.45 -25.73
N PRO A 212 -25.99 -6.67 -24.75
CA PRO A 212 -25.76 -7.41 -23.50
C PRO A 212 -25.51 -8.91 -23.73
N LYS A 213 -24.75 -9.55 -22.84
CA LYS A 213 -24.46 -11.00 -22.89
C LYS A 213 -24.64 -11.67 -21.53
N ALA A 214 -24.88 -12.98 -21.55
CA ALA A 214 -24.98 -13.77 -20.34
C ALA A 214 -23.68 -13.74 -19.53
N ASN A 215 -23.80 -13.54 -18.21
CA ASN A 215 -22.69 -13.61 -17.29
C ASN A 215 -22.39 -15.08 -16.96
N LEU A 216 -21.29 -15.59 -17.51
CA LEU A 216 -20.88 -16.99 -17.33
C LEU A 216 -20.53 -17.32 -15.87
N PHE A 217 -20.15 -16.33 -15.05
CA PHE A 217 -19.87 -16.56 -13.63
C PHE A 217 -21.14 -16.76 -12.79
N LYS A 218 -22.34 -16.44 -13.31
CA LYS A 218 -23.63 -16.46 -12.57
C LYS A 218 -23.62 -15.66 -11.25
N LYS A 219 -22.63 -14.79 -11.08
CA LYS A 219 -22.39 -13.90 -9.94
C LYS A 219 -21.70 -12.65 -10.46
N ILE A 220 -21.87 -11.52 -9.79
CA ILE A 220 -21.15 -10.29 -10.15
C ILE A 220 -19.64 -10.56 -10.01
N PRO A 221 -18.87 -10.52 -11.12
CA PRO A 221 -17.47 -10.90 -11.13
C PRO A 221 -16.60 -9.71 -10.73
N ALA A 222 -16.97 -9.03 -9.65
CA ALA A 222 -16.26 -7.89 -9.11
C ALA A 222 -16.15 -7.99 -7.59
N VAL A 223 -15.03 -7.48 -7.08
CA VAL A 223 -14.77 -7.28 -5.65
C VAL A 223 -14.51 -5.80 -5.47
N TYR A 224 -15.40 -5.12 -4.76
CA TYR A 224 -15.31 -3.70 -4.44
C TYR A 224 -14.98 -3.55 -2.95
N MET A 225 -14.12 -2.59 -2.63
CA MET A 225 -13.87 -2.20 -1.25
C MET A 225 -13.65 -0.69 -1.21
N SER A 226 -14.16 -0.08 -0.14
CA SER A 226 -14.08 1.35 0.11
C SER A 226 -13.82 1.62 1.58
N GLN A 227 -13.02 2.64 1.86
CA GLN A 227 -12.77 3.15 3.22
C GLN A 227 -13.10 4.64 3.27
N GLU A 228 -13.56 5.19 4.38
CA GLU A 228 -14.02 6.60 4.41
C GLU A 228 -12.94 7.59 4.01
N ASN A 229 -11.75 7.47 4.59
CA ASN A 229 -10.65 8.42 4.44
C ASN A 229 -9.33 7.71 4.06
N PRO A 230 -8.38 8.38 3.39
CA PRO A 230 -7.07 7.79 3.10
C PRO A 230 -6.25 7.63 4.39
N GLU A 231 -5.23 6.76 4.37
CA GLU A 231 -4.45 6.40 5.56
C GLU A 231 -3.73 7.56 6.27
N TRP A 232 -3.48 8.67 5.56
CA TRP A 232 -2.77 9.83 6.08
C TRP A 232 -3.71 10.97 6.48
N TRP A 233 -5.04 10.77 6.41
CA TRP A 233 -6.05 11.82 6.58
C TRP A 233 -5.84 12.63 7.86
N GLU A 234 -5.66 11.94 9.00
CA GLU A 234 -5.52 12.57 10.32
C GLU A 234 -4.25 13.42 10.45
N VAL A 235 -3.23 13.13 9.66
CA VAL A 235 -1.91 13.79 9.73
C VAL A 235 -1.67 14.71 8.54
N GLN A 236 -2.67 14.97 7.71
CA GLN A 236 -2.49 15.71 6.47
C GLN A 236 -2.04 17.16 6.72
N GLU A 237 -2.59 17.83 7.75
CA GLU A 237 -2.14 19.18 8.14
C GLU A 237 -0.72 19.19 8.69
N LEU A 238 -0.33 18.13 9.42
CA LEU A 238 1.01 17.95 9.96
C LEU A 238 2.04 17.79 8.83
N ILE A 239 1.70 17.01 7.80
CA ILE A 239 2.52 16.84 6.60
C ILE A 239 2.69 18.18 5.86
N ASP A 240 1.60 18.90 5.60
CA ASP A 240 1.67 20.19 4.90
C ASP A 240 2.54 21.19 5.67
N ARG A 241 2.39 21.24 7.00
CA ARG A 241 3.20 22.08 7.88
C ARG A 241 4.67 21.68 7.84
N PHE A 242 4.97 20.38 7.86
CA PHE A 242 6.34 19.87 7.79
C PHE A 242 6.99 20.31 6.47
N GLU A 243 6.35 20.06 5.32
CA GLU A 243 6.87 20.40 4.00
C GLU A 243 7.09 21.92 3.85
N MET A 244 6.17 22.72 4.37
CA MET A 244 6.27 24.18 4.37
C MET A 244 7.43 24.68 5.25
N SER A 245 7.54 24.19 6.49
CA SER A 245 8.63 24.56 7.40
C SER A 245 9.98 24.09 6.86
N PHE A 246 10.06 22.89 6.29
CA PHE A 246 11.28 22.35 5.70
C PHE A 246 11.73 23.16 4.49
N SER A 247 10.80 23.56 3.63
CA SER A 247 11.12 24.40 2.47
C SER A 247 11.56 25.81 2.86
N LYS A 248 10.98 26.39 3.91
CA LYS A 248 11.44 27.68 4.47
C LYS A 248 12.82 27.55 5.12
N PHE A 249 13.08 26.44 5.78
CA PHE A 249 14.38 26.13 6.38
C PHE A 249 15.46 26.01 5.28
N ALA A 250 15.18 25.30 4.18
CA ALA A 250 16.07 25.20 3.03
C ALA A 250 16.42 26.59 2.45
N ASP A 251 15.43 27.44 2.20
CA ASP A 251 15.68 28.81 1.72
C ASP A 251 16.51 29.64 2.71
N THR A 252 16.28 29.45 4.01
CA THR A 252 17.03 30.16 5.04
C THR A 252 18.49 29.71 5.04
N ASN A 253 18.73 28.41 4.91
CA ASN A 253 20.06 27.85 4.79
C ASN A 253 20.77 28.35 3.53
N ASP A 254 20.08 28.40 2.39
CA ASP A 254 20.63 28.94 1.14
C ASP A 254 20.95 30.44 1.26
N TYR A 255 20.09 31.20 1.95
CA TYR A 255 20.32 32.63 2.21
C TYR A 255 21.57 32.87 3.07
N PHE A 256 21.77 32.08 4.12
CA PHE A 256 22.93 32.20 5.02
C PHE A 256 24.16 31.37 4.58
N ALA A 257 24.09 30.68 3.44
CA ALA A 257 25.20 29.87 2.92
C ALA A 257 26.46 30.70 2.62
N SER A 258 26.28 32.01 2.36
CA SER A 258 27.38 32.97 2.22
C SER A 258 27.45 33.91 3.42
N PRO A 259 28.64 34.18 3.99
CA PRO A 259 28.78 35.11 5.11
C PRO A 259 28.24 36.49 4.77
N MET A 260 27.29 36.97 5.57
CA MET A 260 26.76 38.33 5.50
C MET A 260 27.29 39.14 6.67
N TYR A 261 27.68 40.37 6.40
CA TYR A 261 28.24 41.27 7.40
C TYR A 261 27.36 42.50 7.56
N LYS A 262 27.08 42.86 8.81
CA LYS A 262 26.45 44.11 9.20
C LYS A 262 27.54 45.05 9.66
N ALA A 263 27.78 46.11 8.90
CA ALA A 263 28.69 47.17 9.30
C ALA A 263 27.91 48.34 9.93
N LYS A 264 28.43 48.88 11.04
CA LYS A 264 28.08 50.20 11.57
C LYS A 264 29.32 51.10 11.42
N GLY A 265 29.14 52.33 10.93
CA GLY A 265 30.25 53.26 10.65
C GLY A 265 30.69 53.27 9.17
N ALA A 266 31.87 53.82 8.88
CA ALA A 266 32.41 53.89 7.52
C ALA A 266 33.24 52.63 7.19
N VAL A 267 32.86 51.91 6.13
CA VAL A 267 33.62 50.75 5.63
C VAL A 267 34.58 51.25 4.56
N LYS A 268 35.89 51.16 4.81
CA LYS A 268 36.91 51.74 3.91
C LYS A 268 37.28 50.84 2.74
N SER A 269 37.22 49.52 2.93
CA SER A 269 37.49 48.53 1.88
C SER A 269 36.86 47.18 2.18
N ILE A 270 36.08 46.65 1.23
CA ILE A 270 35.61 45.26 1.20
C ILE A 270 36.57 44.46 0.30
N PRO A 271 37.21 43.39 0.79
CA PRO A 271 38.18 42.63 -0.01
C PRO A 271 37.51 41.97 -1.22
N LYS A 272 38.21 41.94 -2.36
CA LYS A 272 37.75 41.28 -3.58
C LYS A 272 38.02 39.77 -3.50
N LYS A 273 37.26 38.99 -4.28
CA LYS A 273 37.24 37.51 -4.26
C LYS A 273 38.63 36.83 -4.45
N ASP A 274 39.63 37.56 -4.96
CA ASP A 274 41.01 37.09 -5.23
C ASP A 274 42.04 37.43 -4.13
N GLU A 275 41.67 38.09 -3.03
CA GLU A 275 42.63 38.43 -1.96
C GLU A 275 42.73 37.34 -0.88
N THR A 276 43.93 36.80 -0.69
CA THR A 276 44.26 35.84 0.37
C THR A 276 44.39 36.57 1.71
N GLY A 277 43.28 36.64 2.45
CA GLY A 277 43.20 37.30 3.76
C GLY A 277 42.03 38.28 3.79
N LYS A 278 40.83 37.79 4.11
CA LYS A 278 39.59 38.59 4.16
C LYS A 278 39.57 39.50 5.40
N LEU A 279 40.40 40.53 5.42
CA LEU A 279 40.40 41.56 6.46
C LEU A 279 39.49 42.73 6.03
N VAL A 280 38.41 42.94 6.78
CA VAL A 280 37.54 44.10 6.60
C VAL A 280 38.10 45.26 7.43
N LYS A 281 38.46 46.37 6.77
CA LYS A 281 38.97 47.57 7.46
C LYS A 281 37.81 48.50 7.80
N LEU A 282 37.61 48.74 9.09
CA LEU A 282 36.61 49.64 9.65
C LEU A 282 37.25 51.00 9.95
N ASP A 283 36.63 52.10 9.52
CA ASP A 283 37.11 53.46 9.77
C ASP A 283 36.50 54.00 11.05
N ILE A 284 37.33 54.46 11.99
CA ILE A 284 36.91 55.24 13.15
C ILE A 284 36.80 56.69 12.67
N VAL A 285 35.59 57.27 12.68
CA VAL A 285 35.39 58.68 12.34
C VAL A 285 35.18 59.46 13.63
N GLU A 286 36.15 60.31 13.97
CA GLU A 286 35.98 61.37 14.98
C GLU A 286 35.18 62.51 14.37
N THR A 287 34.08 62.90 15.00
CA THR A 287 33.38 64.13 14.63
C THR A 287 34.09 65.32 15.30
N ASP A 288 34.05 66.53 14.71
CA ASP A 288 34.64 67.79 15.23
C ASP A 288 34.22 68.17 16.68
N LYS A 289 33.36 67.40 17.33
CA LYS A 289 32.92 67.53 18.73
C LYS A 289 33.50 66.46 19.69
N GLY A 290 34.47 65.66 19.25
CA GLY A 290 35.15 64.67 20.12
C GLY A 290 34.34 63.40 20.41
N ASN A 291 33.26 63.15 19.66
CA ASN A 291 32.54 61.87 19.74
C ASN A 291 33.15 60.88 18.75
N ILE A 292 33.69 59.77 19.28
CA ILE A 292 34.23 58.64 18.52
C ILE A 292 33.05 57.79 18.04
N ILE A 293 32.86 57.67 16.72
CA ILE A 293 31.96 56.67 16.15
C ILE A 293 32.77 55.41 15.97
N GLU A 294 32.65 54.47 16.92
CA GLU A 294 33.23 53.14 16.79
C GLU A 294 32.58 52.43 15.59
N ALA A 295 33.42 52.02 14.63
CA ALA A 295 32.95 51.21 13.53
C ALA A 295 33.01 49.74 13.94
N ASP A 296 31.87 49.06 13.77
CA ASP A 296 31.64 47.70 14.25
C ASP A 296 31.18 46.84 13.07
N LEU A 297 31.63 45.59 13.05
CA LEU A 297 31.31 44.63 12.00
C LEU A 297 30.84 43.33 12.63
N ASP A 298 29.53 43.17 12.66
CA ASP A 298 28.90 41.95 13.11
C ASP A 298 28.70 41.01 11.93
N VAL A 299 29.02 39.73 12.10
CA VAL A 299 28.54 38.70 11.18
C VAL A 299 27.05 38.51 11.46
N ILE A 300 26.21 38.58 10.43
CA ILE A 300 24.79 38.24 10.57
C ILE A 300 24.70 36.72 10.62
N SER A 301 24.67 36.18 11.82
CA SER A 301 24.48 34.77 12.10
C SER A 301 23.08 34.50 12.64
N TRP A 302 22.58 33.28 12.39
CA TRP A 302 21.25 32.85 12.78
C TRP A 302 21.30 32.09 14.12
N ASP A 303 21.59 32.81 15.20
CA ASP A 303 22.12 32.21 16.43
C ASP A 303 21.09 31.52 17.36
N ARG A 304 19.78 31.53 17.08
CA ARG A 304 18.74 31.04 18.02
C ARG A 304 17.57 30.23 17.44
N ALA A 305 17.59 29.94 16.15
CA ALA A 305 16.50 29.24 15.47
C ALA A 305 16.70 27.74 15.14
N PRO A 306 17.94 27.19 15.07
CA PRO A 306 18.11 25.79 14.70
C PRO A 306 17.49 24.79 15.69
N GLU A 307 17.53 25.07 17.00
CA GLU A 307 17.04 24.15 18.04
C GLU A 307 15.51 24.08 18.07
N ALA A 308 14.82 25.23 17.99
CA ALA A 308 13.37 25.27 17.95
C ALA A 308 12.80 24.61 16.68
N LEU A 309 13.47 24.81 15.53
CA LEU A 309 13.09 24.16 14.28
C LEU A 309 13.36 22.66 14.30
N LYS A 310 14.50 22.24 14.87
CA LYS A 310 14.78 20.82 15.09
C LYS A 310 13.69 20.17 15.94
N LEU A 311 13.32 20.80 17.05
CA LEU A 311 12.24 20.31 17.92
C LEU A 311 10.90 20.25 17.19
N GLU A 312 10.56 21.25 16.36
CA GLU A 312 9.35 21.23 15.53
C GLU A 312 9.37 20.06 14.55
N PHE A 313 10.47 19.84 13.83
CA PHE A 313 10.58 18.73 12.87
C PHE A 313 10.52 17.36 13.55
N GLU A 314 11.22 17.19 14.68
CA GLU A 314 11.20 15.94 15.44
C GLU A 314 9.81 15.65 16.02
N THR A 315 9.17 16.65 16.61
CA THR A 315 7.81 16.51 17.17
C THR A 315 6.80 16.20 16.07
N ASN A 316 6.86 16.94 14.95
CA ASN A 316 5.93 16.76 13.85
C ASN A 316 6.12 15.39 13.17
N LYS A 317 7.36 14.97 12.92
CA LYS A 317 7.67 13.62 12.41
C LYS A 317 7.20 12.53 13.38
N GLY A 318 7.41 12.71 14.68
CA GLY A 318 6.94 11.79 15.73
C GLY A 318 5.41 11.66 15.77
N LEU A 319 4.68 12.78 15.64
CA LEU A 319 3.22 12.78 15.56
C LEU A 319 2.72 12.12 14.27
N ILE A 320 3.33 12.41 13.12
CA ILE A 320 2.95 11.79 11.83
C ILE A 320 3.05 10.26 11.92
N TYR A 321 4.18 9.74 12.42
CA TYR A 321 4.40 8.31 12.52
C TYR A 321 3.61 7.65 13.66
N GLY A 322 3.47 8.33 14.80
CA GLY A 322 2.70 7.83 15.93
C GLY A 322 1.21 7.74 15.66
N LEU A 323 0.60 8.76 15.06
CA LEU A 323 -0.84 8.79 14.77
C LEU A 323 -1.24 7.87 13.60
N THR A 324 -0.31 7.59 12.68
CA THR A 324 -0.60 6.69 11.54
C THR A 324 -0.18 5.24 11.79
N ASP A 325 0.36 4.94 12.97
CA ASP A 325 1.00 3.66 13.30
C ASP A 325 2.03 3.23 12.24
N THR A 326 2.77 4.21 11.70
CA THR A 326 3.79 3.96 10.69
C THR A 326 5.14 3.80 11.39
N PRO A 327 5.85 2.67 11.18
CA PRO A 327 7.14 2.49 11.82
C PRO A 327 8.21 3.41 11.22
N ASP A 328 8.96 4.09 12.10
CA ASP A 328 10.12 4.90 11.70
C ASP A 328 11.36 4.01 11.54
N LEU A 329 11.58 3.55 10.31
CA LEU A 329 12.70 2.69 9.91
C LEU A 329 13.96 3.48 9.50
N THR A 330 14.17 4.68 10.04
CA THR A 330 15.43 5.41 9.82
C THR A 330 16.63 4.67 10.39
N PHE A 331 17.80 4.84 9.76
CA PHE A 331 19.02 4.11 10.12
C PHE A 331 19.37 4.21 11.61
N ASP A 332 19.18 5.38 12.23
CA ASP A 332 19.45 5.58 13.65
C ASP A 332 18.56 4.74 14.55
N ASN A 333 17.29 4.56 14.17
CA ASN A 333 16.34 3.71 14.90
C ASN A 333 16.62 2.21 14.65
N VAL A 334 17.02 1.85 13.42
CA VAL A 334 17.29 0.45 13.03
C VAL A 334 18.63 -0.06 13.56
N LYS A 335 19.63 0.81 13.72
CA LYS A 335 20.96 0.45 14.27
C LYS A 335 20.87 -0.13 15.69
N GLY A 336 19.84 0.24 16.46
CA GLY A 336 19.56 -0.32 17.79
C GLY A 336 18.93 -1.72 17.76
N ILE A 337 18.42 -2.19 16.61
CA ILE A 337 17.59 -3.41 16.50
C ILE A 337 18.43 -4.70 16.46
N GLY A 338 19.70 -4.65 16.07
CA GLY A 338 20.52 -5.85 15.82
C GLY A 338 20.70 -6.83 17.00
N ASN A 339 20.48 -6.38 18.25
CA ASN A 339 20.56 -7.21 19.47
C ASN A 339 19.20 -7.35 20.20
N VAL A 340 18.10 -6.97 19.57
CA VAL A 340 16.77 -6.94 20.20
C VAL A 340 16.10 -8.31 20.07
N SER A 341 15.53 -8.83 21.17
CA SER A 341 14.80 -10.10 21.16
C SER A 341 13.57 -10.05 20.25
N GLY A 342 13.12 -11.20 19.73
CA GLY A 342 11.94 -11.25 18.83
C GLY A 342 10.68 -10.66 19.45
N ILE A 343 10.50 -10.78 20.77
CA ILE A 343 9.39 -10.17 21.51
C ILE A 343 9.50 -8.65 21.54
N ALA A 344 10.69 -8.10 21.81
CA ALA A 344 10.90 -6.66 21.82
C ALA A 344 10.74 -6.05 20.42
N LEU A 345 11.12 -6.78 19.36
CA LEU A 345 10.84 -6.38 17.98
C LEU A 345 9.33 -6.30 17.69
N LYS A 346 8.55 -7.30 18.14
CA LYS A 346 7.09 -7.29 18.02
C LYS A 346 6.46 -6.12 18.80
N LEU A 347 6.99 -5.78 19.97
CA LEU A 347 6.53 -4.63 20.76
C LEU A 347 6.85 -3.29 20.05
N MET A 348 8.01 -3.16 19.41
CA MET A 348 8.35 -1.96 18.61
C MET A 348 7.39 -1.74 17.44
N PHE A 349 6.86 -2.81 16.86
CA PHE A 349 5.92 -2.77 15.74
C PHE A 349 4.46 -3.00 16.15
N LEU A 350 4.13 -2.91 17.44
CA LEU A 350 2.80 -3.26 17.94
C LEU A 350 1.69 -2.42 17.29
N GLY A 351 1.86 -1.10 17.18
CA GLY A 351 0.90 -0.21 16.49
C GLY A 351 0.58 -0.69 15.06
N PRO A 352 1.60 -0.83 14.18
CA PRO A 352 1.40 -1.36 12.83
C PRO A 352 0.74 -2.75 12.80
N ILE A 353 1.07 -3.63 13.75
CA ILE A 353 0.46 -4.98 13.85
C ILE A 353 -1.03 -4.89 14.23
N LEU A 354 -1.38 -4.07 15.22
CA LEU A 354 -2.77 -3.87 15.63
C LEU A 354 -3.61 -3.31 14.49
N LYS A 355 -3.08 -2.28 13.81
CA LYS A 355 -3.71 -1.69 12.62
C LYS A 355 -3.89 -2.70 11.48
N ALA A 356 -2.91 -3.58 11.24
CA ALA A 356 -3.06 -4.67 10.28
C ALA A 356 -4.17 -5.64 10.74
N LYS A 357 -4.18 -6.06 12.01
CA LYS A 357 -5.19 -6.98 12.56
C LYS A 357 -6.61 -6.44 12.45
N GLU A 358 -6.82 -5.15 12.67
CA GLU A 358 -8.13 -4.51 12.45
C GLU A 358 -8.55 -4.59 10.97
N GLY A 359 -7.62 -4.34 10.05
CA GLY A 359 -7.85 -4.46 8.62
C GLY A 359 -8.08 -5.89 8.12
N GLU A 360 -7.57 -6.92 8.80
CA GLU A 360 -7.73 -8.32 8.37
C GLU A 360 -9.20 -8.72 8.19
N GLY A 361 -10.12 -8.17 8.98
CA GLY A 361 -11.56 -8.47 8.89
C GLY A 361 -12.15 -8.13 7.51
N GLU A 362 -11.95 -6.89 7.05
CA GLU A 362 -12.47 -6.42 5.76
C GLU A 362 -11.81 -7.16 4.59
N TYR A 363 -10.50 -7.35 4.66
CA TYR A 363 -9.76 -8.04 3.61
C TYR A 363 -10.08 -9.54 3.57
N LYS A 364 -10.43 -10.16 4.70
CA LYS A 364 -10.92 -11.54 4.73
C LYS A 364 -12.25 -11.68 3.97
N ILE A 365 -13.15 -10.71 4.09
CA ILE A 365 -14.39 -10.65 3.32
C ILE A 365 -14.09 -10.51 1.82
N ALA A 366 -13.18 -9.60 1.45
CA ALA A 366 -12.77 -9.40 0.06
C ALA A 366 -12.12 -10.66 -0.55
N ILE A 367 -11.19 -11.31 0.16
CA ILE A 367 -10.53 -12.54 -0.29
C ILE A 367 -11.53 -13.70 -0.39
N SER A 368 -12.45 -13.83 0.57
CA SER A 368 -13.54 -14.81 0.49
C SER A 368 -14.43 -14.59 -0.73
N ARG A 369 -14.70 -13.32 -1.08
CA ARG A 369 -15.41 -12.99 -2.32
C ARG A 369 -14.62 -13.39 -3.56
N ILE A 370 -13.30 -13.12 -3.60
CA ILE A 370 -12.41 -13.56 -4.70
C ILE A 370 -12.49 -15.07 -4.87
N LEU A 371 -12.31 -15.84 -3.79
CA LEU A 371 -12.36 -17.30 -3.82
C LEU A 371 -13.72 -17.82 -4.32
N ASN A 372 -14.81 -17.18 -3.91
CA ASN A 372 -16.15 -17.51 -4.39
C ASN A 372 -16.36 -17.22 -5.89
N ILE A 373 -15.75 -16.16 -6.43
CA ILE A 373 -15.77 -15.85 -7.86
C ILE A 373 -14.94 -16.89 -8.63
N ILE A 374 -13.76 -17.24 -8.12
CA ILE A 374 -12.88 -18.27 -8.69
C ILE A 374 -13.62 -19.61 -8.77
N LYS A 375 -14.22 -20.07 -7.67
CA LYS A 375 -15.06 -21.28 -7.65
C LYS A 375 -16.16 -21.24 -8.70
N SER A 376 -16.89 -20.13 -8.79
CA SER A 376 -17.98 -19.99 -9.77
C SER A 376 -17.46 -20.01 -11.21
N GLY A 377 -16.28 -19.46 -11.45
CA GLY A 377 -15.60 -19.54 -12.74
C GLY A 377 -15.16 -20.96 -13.07
N ILE A 378 -14.54 -21.68 -12.14
CA ILE A 378 -14.14 -23.09 -12.37
C ILE A 378 -15.37 -23.94 -12.66
N LEU A 379 -16.47 -23.76 -11.91
CA LEU A 379 -17.71 -24.51 -12.08
C LEU A 379 -18.40 -24.25 -13.43
N ASN A 380 -18.58 -22.98 -13.80
CA ASN A 380 -19.42 -22.61 -14.95
C ASN A 380 -18.64 -22.43 -16.26
N ILE A 381 -17.35 -22.05 -16.18
CA ILE A 381 -16.55 -21.63 -17.33
C ILE A 381 -15.54 -22.72 -17.71
N THR A 382 -14.64 -23.06 -16.78
CA THR A 382 -13.52 -23.97 -17.08
C THR A 382 -13.92 -25.44 -17.02
N LYS A 383 -14.87 -25.78 -16.13
CA LYS A 383 -15.41 -27.14 -15.89
C LYS A 383 -14.33 -28.21 -15.62
N LYS A 384 -13.26 -27.83 -14.93
CA LYS A 384 -12.09 -28.69 -14.66
C LYS A 384 -12.25 -29.65 -13.48
N ALA A 385 -13.10 -29.33 -12.51
CA ALA A 385 -13.32 -30.13 -11.33
C ALA A 385 -14.81 -30.47 -11.14
N SER A 386 -15.11 -31.48 -10.32
CA SER A 386 -16.49 -31.91 -10.06
C SER A 386 -17.30 -30.79 -9.41
N ALA A 387 -18.51 -30.57 -9.92
CA ALA A 387 -19.41 -29.54 -9.41
C ALA A 387 -19.67 -29.67 -7.91
N LYS A 388 -19.85 -30.91 -7.44
CA LYS A 388 -20.13 -31.22 -6.05
C LYS A 388 -18.95 -30.87 -5.12
N GLN A 389 -17.73 -31.19 -5.52
CA GLN A 389 -16.52 -30.90 -4.74
C GLN A 389 -16.28 -29.39 -4.61
N ILE A 390 -16.48 -28.61 -5.69
CA ILE A 390 -16.29 -27.16 -5.65
C ILE A 390 -17.31 -26.46 -4.74
N GLU A 391 -18.57 -26.93 -4.75
CA GLU A 391 -19.65 -26.37 -3.95
C GLU A 391 -19.49 -26.69 -2.46
N GLU A 392 -19.04 -27.91 -2.13
CA GLU A 392 -18.80 -28.36 -0.75
C GLU A 392 -17.48 -27.82 -0.16
N LEU A 393 -16.50 -27.46 -1.01
CA LEU A 393 -15.20 -26.94 -0.58
C LEU A 393 -15.37 -25.74 0.36
N ARG A 394 -14.78 -25.81 1.56
CA ARG A 394 -14.70 -24.70 2.51
C ARG A 394 -13.25 -24.30 2.71
N MET A 395 -12.98 -23.01 2.74
CA MET A 395 -11.63 -22.47 2.90
C MET A 395 -11.61 -21.42 3.99
N ASP A 396 -10.55 -21.44 4.80
CA ASP A 396 -10.21 -20.40 5.75
C ASP A 396 -8.98 -19.62 5.28
N ILE A 397 -8.84 -18.41 5.79
CA ILE A 397 -7.82 -17.44 5.36
C ILE A 397 -7.03 -17.03 6.60
N LEU A 398 -5.73 -17.27 6.56
CA LEU A 398 -4.76 -16.87 7.58
C LEU A 398 -3.77 -15.86 7.01
N PHE A 399 -3.72 -14.68 7.63
CA PHE A 399 -2.74 -13.65 7.32
C PHE A 399 -1.40 -13.99 7.95
N THR A 400 -0.33 -13.85 7.18
CA THR A 400 1.04 -14.13 7.61
C THR A 400 1.76 -12.83 7.97
N SER A 401 2.65 -12.89 8.96
CA SER A 401 3.43 -11.74 9.39
C SER A 401 4.53 -11.40 8.36
N VAL A 402 4.86 -10.11 8.23
CA VAL A 402 6.02 -9.63 7.46
C VAL A 402 7.27 -9.43 8.32
N LEU A 403 7.15 -9.53 9.65
CA LEU A 403 8.29 -9.35 10.53
C LEU A 403 9.27 -10.51 10.38
N PRO A 404 10.59 -10.23 10.39
CA PRO A 404 11.58 -11.28 10.37
C PRO A 404 11.43 -12.14 11.62
N GLU A 405 11.40 -13.46 11.42
CA GLU A 405 11.38 -14.42 12.50
C GLU A 405 12.82 -14.80 12.88
N ASN A 406 13.08 -14.92 14.18
CA ASN A 406 14.37 -15.40 14.66
C ASN A 406 14.37 -16.93 14.61
N PHE A 407 14.78 -17.49 13.47
CA PHE A 407 14.80 -18.93 13.25
C PHE A 407 15.60 -19.68 14.32
N LYS A 408 16.68 -19.08 14.84
CA LYS A 408 17.47 -19.69 15.92
C LYS A 408 16.64 -19.89 17.19
N GLU A 409 15.92 -18.85 17.61
CA GLU A 409 15.07 -18.90 18.81
C GLU A 409 13.91 -19.90 18.64
N ILE A 410 13.33 -19.98 17.43
CA ILE A 410 12.28 -20.97 17.12
C ILE A 410 12.84 -22.40 17.16
N ILE A 411 14.00 -22.64 16.55
CA ILE A 411 14.62 -23.97 16.51
C ILE A 411 15.06 -24.41 17.91
N GLU A 412 15.63 -23.51 18.72
CA GLU A 412 15.97 -23.78 20.12
C GLU A 412 14.71 -24.15 20.92
N MET A 413 13.62 -23.39 20.78
CA MET A 413 12.34 -23.69 21.43
C MET A 413 11.74 -25.03 21.00
N LEU A 414 11.77 -25.35 19.70
CA LEU A 414 11.26 -26.62 19.16
C LEU A 414 12.10 -27.81 19.62
N SER A 415 13.42 -27.65 19.66
CA SER A 415 14.36 -28.66 20.15
C SER A 415 14.18 -28.94 21.64
N GLU A 416 14.02 -27.89 22.47
CA GLU A 416 13.70 -28.03 23.89
C GLU A 416 12.34 -28.71 24.13
N ALA A 417 11.33 -28.34 23.33
CA ALA A 417 9.98 -28.89 23.44
C ALA A 417 9.88 -30.38 23.03
N SER A 418 10.76 -30.84 22.13
CA SER A 418 10.75 -32.19 21.56
C SER A 418 11.79 -33.14 22.16
N GLY A 419 12.94 -32.64 22.63
CA GLY A 419 14.06 -33.44 23.13
C GLY A 419 14.08 -33.69 24.65
N GLY A 420 13.40 -32.85 25.44
CA GLY A 420 13.33 -33.00 26.91
C GLY A 420 12.25 -33.97 27.39
N LYS A 421 11.45 -33.57 28.40
CA LYS A 421 10.14 -34.21 28.65
C LYS A 421 9.20 -33.73 27.54
N ALA A 422 9.08 -34.51 26.46
CA ALA A 422 8.36 -34.13 25.25
C ALA A 422 6.97 -33.55 25.56
N ILE A 423 6.84 -32.23 25.43
CA ILE A 423 5.56 -31.51 25.48
C ILE A 423 4.92 -31.53 24.08
N MET A 424 5.74 -31.70 23.05
CA MET A 424 5.35 -31.71 21.64
C MET A 424 5.90 -32.96 20.93
N SER A 425 5.13 -33.51 20.00
CA SER A 425 5.60 -34.62 19.16
C SER A 425 6.67 -34.15 18.18
N GLN A 426 7.61 -35.02 17.81
CA GLN A 426 8.61 -34.71 16.78
C GLN A 426 7.96 -34.30 15.45
N LYS A 427 6.84 -34.93 15.07
CA LYS A 427 6.08 -34.56 13.87
C LYS A 427 5.54 -33.13 13.93
N SER A 428 5.00 -32.72 15.08
CA SER A 428 4.54 -31.35 15.29
C SER A 428 5.69 -30.35 15.36
N ALA A 429 6.85 -30.75 15.89
CA ALA A 429 8.03 -29.89 15.92
C ALA A 429 8.57 -29.64 14.51
N VAL A 430 8.66 -30.70 13.68
CA VAL A 430 9.04 -30.60 12.27
C VAL A 430 8.01 -29.78 11.49
N SER A 431 6.71 -29.89 11.78
CA SER A 431 5.68 -29.10 11.10
C SER A 431 5.71 -27.61 11.43
N HIS A 432 6.21 -27.24 12.61
CA HIS A 432 6.37 -25.84 13.03
C HIS A 432 7.77 -25.30 12.71
N ASN A 433 8.67 -26.13 12.18
CA ASN A 433 10.00 -25.70 11.77
C ASN A 433 9.89 -24.82 10.52
N PRO A 434 10.28 -23.54 10.58
CA PRO A 434 10.15 -22.62 9.45
C PRO A 434 11.06 -22.95 8.25
N LEU A 435 12.03 -23.85 8.44
CA LEU A 435 12.96 -24.29 7.39
C LEU A 435 12.48 -25.54 6.63
N VAL A 436 11.33 -26.11 7.02
CA VAL A 436 10.80 -27.33 6.42
C VAL A 436 9.61 -27.00 5.53
N ASP A 437 9.79 -27.18 4.22
CA ASP A 437 8.73 -26.94 3.23
C ASP A 437 7.74 -28.11 3.14
N ASN A 438 8.23 -29.34 3.19
CA ASN A 438 7.42 -30.56 3.11
C ASN A 438 7.63 -31.43 4.36
N VAL A 439 6.64 -31.40 5.25
CA VAL A 439 6.69 -32.11 6.55
C VAL A 439 6.74 -33.62 6.37
N GLU A 440 6.10 -34.17 5.33
CA GLU A 440 6.06 -35.62 5.12
C GLU A 440 7.40 -36.14 4.60
N GLU A 441 7.98 -35.46 3.62
CA GLU A 441 9.30 -35.78 3.07
C GLU A 441 10.40 -35.65 4.12
N GLU A 442 10.38 -34.58 4.92
CA GLU A 442 11.37 -34.39 5.99
C GLU A 442 11.26 -35.46 7.08
N MET A 443 10.03 -35.86 7.43
CA MET A 443 9.82 -36.96 8.38
C MET A 443 10.30 -38.31 7.85
N ASP A 444 10.25 -38.52 6.53
CA ASP A 444 10.78 -39.73 5.92
C ASP A 444 12.31 -39.69 5.84
N ASN A 445 12.91 -38.55 5.50
CA ASN A 445 14.37 -38.34 5.58
C ASN A 445 14.91 -38.60 6.99
N ILE A 446 14.24 -38.06 8.03
CA ILE A 446 14.63 -38.30 9.44
C ILE A 446 14.56 -39.79 9.80
N LYS A 447 13.57 -40.53 9.30
CA LYS A 447 13.48 -41.98 9.54
C LYS A 447 14.59 -42.74 8.81
N GLU A 448 14.93 -42.35 7.58
CA GLU A 448 16.02 -42.95 6.81
C GLU A 448 17.39 -42.68 7.47
N GLU A 449 17.62 -41.47 7.97
CA GLU A 449 18.82 -41.12 8.74
C GLU A 449 18.91 -41.94 10.04
N ALA A 450 17.81 -42.02 10.81
CA ALA A 450 17.78 -42.80 12.05
C ALA A 450 18.00 -44.31 11.81
N ALA A 451 17.45 -44.85 10.71
CA ALA A 451 17.69 -46.23 10.31
C ALA A 451 19.17 -46.46 9.92
N THR A 452 19.79 -45.49 9.27
CA THR A 452 21.20 -45.55 8.85
C THR A 452 22.15 -45.44 10.05
N GLU A 453 21.87 -44.58 11.01
CA GLU A 453 22.64 -44.45 12.26
C GLU A 453 22.54 -45.71 13.15
N ALA A 454 21.36 -46.32 13.24
CA ALA A 454 21.17 -47.57 13.99
C ALA A 454 21.98 -48.75 13.39
N ILE A 455 22.16 -48.77 12.06
CA ILE A 455 22.99 -49.76 11.38
C ILE A 455 24.49 -49.49 11.63
N GLY A 456 24.91 -48.22 11.72
CA GLY A 456 26.27 -47.82 12.06
C GLY A 456 26.69 -48.21 13.49
N SER A 457 25.82 -48.03 14.49
CA SER A 457 26.15 -48.37 15.89
C SER A 457 26.27 -49.88 16.14
N LEU A 458 25.57 -50.70 15.34
CA LEU A 458 25.70 -52.17 15.39
C LEU A 458 27.05 -52.65 14.79
N GLY A 459 27.69 -51.84 13.94
CA GLY A 459 28.99 -52.15 13.33
C GLY A 459 30.21 -51.88 14.24
N GLU A 460 30.10 -50.95 15.18
CA GLU A 460 31.21 -50.61 16.11
C GLU A 460 31.25 -51.49 17.37
N THR A 461 30.21 -52.28 17.65
CA THR A 461 30.15 -53.13 18.86
C THR A 461 30.68 -54.56 18.64
N VAL A 462 31.34 -54.83 17.51
CA VAL A 462 31.98 -56.12 17.22
C VAL A 462 33.43 -55.90 16.78
N VAL A 463 34.31 -55.70 17.77
CA VAL A 463 35.73 -56.08 17.68
C VAL A 463 36.14 -56.75 18.99
#